data_AF-A0A090WTQ7-F1
#
_entry.id   AF-A0A090WTQ7-F1
#
_cell.length_a   1.000
_cell.length_b   1.000
_cell.length_c   1.000
_cell.angle_alpha   90.00
_cell.angle_beta   90.00
_cell.angle_gamma   90.00
#
_symmetry.space_group_name_H-M   'P 1'
#
loop_
_entity.id
_entity.type
_entity.pdbx_description
1 polymer ?
#
loop_
_entity_poly.entity_id
_entity_poly.type
_entity_poly.pdbx_seq_one_letter_code
_entity_poly.pdbx_strand_id
1 'polypeptide(L)'
;MEYDSATTDHCGSCTACIDACPTEAIVEPYVVDGSKCISYLTIELKENLPPSFKGKMDDWMFGCDVCQDVCPWNRFSKAHSEPLFNPHPELLSMTKKDWEEITEDTFKKVFQKSAVKRTKFAGLKRNINFLK
;
A
#
# COMPACT_ATOMS: atom_id res chain seq x y z
N MET A 1 -23.72 28.59 1.71
CA MET A 1 -22.64 27.88 2.43
C MET A 1 -21.44 28.80 2.40
N GLU A 2 -20.80 29.02 3.55
CA GLU A 2 -19.51 29.71 3.63
C GLU A 2 -18.39 28.68 3.47
N TYR A 3 -17.24 29.12 2.95
CA TYR A 3 -16.07 28.27 2.78
C TYR A 3 -15.26 28.21 4.08
N ASP A 4 -14.71 27.05 4.37
CA ASP A 4 -13.74 26.86 5.45
C ASP A 4 -12.37 27.48 5.10
N SER A 5 -11.53 27.66 6.12
CA SER A 5 -10.16 28.14 5.96
C SER A 5 -9.14 26.99 5.82
N ALA A 6 -7.99 27.30 5.23
CA ALA A 6 -6.89 26.34 5.12
C ALA A 6 -6.31 26.00 6.51
N THR A 7 -5.92 24.74 6.68
CA THR A 7 -5.21 24.27 7.88
C THR A 7 -3.71 24.60 7.82
N THR A 8 -3.03 24.55 8.96
CA THR A 8 -1.58 24.78 9.09
C THR A 8 -0.76 23.53 8.74
N ASP A 9 0.47 23.72 8.25
CA ASP A 9 1.43 22.63 8.14
C ASP A 9 1.87 22.14 9.53
N HIS A 10 1.95 20.83 9.65
CA HIS A 10 2.29 20.13 10.88
C HIS A 10 3.58 19.30 10.74
N CYS A 11 4.20 19.27 9.56
CA CYS A 11 5.45 18.53 9.33
C CYS A 11 6.64 19.24 10.00
N GLY A 12 6.73 20.57 9.89
CA GLY A 12 7.83 21.33 10.47
C GLY A 12 9.18 20.84 9.91
N SER A 13 10.12 20.46 10.79
CA SER A 13 11.42 19.89 10.40
C SER A 13 11.45 18.36 10.34
N CYS A 14 10.30 17.68 10.42
CA CYS A 14 10.22 16.22 10.44
C CYS A 14 10.54 15.63 9.06
N THR A 15 11.43 14.63 9.02
CA THR A 15 11.82 13.88 7.81
C THR A 15 11.49 12.38 7.89
N ALA A 16 10.77 11.93 8.92
CA ALA A 16 10.59 10.51 9.23
C ALA A 16 10.07 9.66 8.05
N CYS A 17 9.10 10.18 7.27
CA CYS A 17 8.58 9.48 6.10
C CYS A 17 9.57 9.42 4.93
N ILE A 18 10.40 10.46 4.76
CA ILE A 18 11.47 10.52 3.75
C ILE A 18 12.52 9.47 4.10
N ASP A 19 13.00 9.50 5.35
CA ASP A 19 14.07 8.64 5.84
C ASP A 19 13.67 7.15 5.86
N ALA A 20 12.39 6.85 6.12
CA ALA A 20 11.89 5.47 6.20
C ALA A 20 11.47 4.87 4.84
N CYS A 21 11.35 5.67 3.77
CA CYS A 21 10.85 5.18 2.49
C CYS A 21 11.82 4.13 1.88
N PRO A 22 11.45 2.84 1.76
CA PRO A 22 12.40 1.77 1.41
C PRO A 22 13.03 1.91 0.02
N THR A 23 12.37 2.66 -0.86
CA THR A 23 12.77 2.86 -2.25
C THR A 23 13.22 4.29 -2.54
N GLU A 24 13.34 5.13 -1.51
CA GLU A 24 13.68 6.54 -1.65
C GLU A 24 12.76 7.26 -2.66
N ALA A 25 11.47 6.90 -2.62
CA ALA A 25 10.45 7.46 -3.51
C ALA A 25 10.04 8.88 -3.09
N ILE A 26 10.23 9.27 -1.83
CA ILE A 26 10.03 10.66 -1.40
C ILE A 26 11.37 11.37 -1.56
N VAL A 27 11.50 12.16 -2.62
CA VAL A 27 12.81 12.71 -3.06
C VAL A 27 13.14 14.04 -2.38
N GLU A 28 12.12 14.77 -1.95
CA GLU A 28 12.21 16.00 -1.15
C GLU A 28 10.86 16.23 -0.44
N PRO A 29 10.75 17.17 0.51
CA PRO A 29 9.48 17.45 1.19
C PRO A 29 8.35 17.66 0.19
N TYR A 30 7.25 16.94 0.39
CA TYR A 30 6.02 17.02 -0.41
C TYR A 30 6.14 16.52 -1.87
N VAL A 31 7.25 15.88 -2.26
CA VAL A 31 7.45 15.37 -3.62
C VAL A 31 7.71 13.87 -3.63
N VAL A 32 6.87 13.13 -4.37
CA VAL A 32 6.98 11.68 -4.51
C VAL A 32 7.26 11.30 -5.97
N ASP A 33 8.36 10.60 -6.20
CA ASP A 33 8.65 9.90 -7.45
C ASP A 33 7.81 8.62 -7.52
N GLY A 34 6.69 8.69 -8.24
CA GLY A 34 5.78 7.57 -8.45
C GLY A 34 6.45 6.35 -9.08
N SER A 35 7.50 6.52 -9.88
CA SER A 35 8.20 5.40 -10.53
C SER A 35 8.98 4.53 -9.54
N LYS A 36 9.22 5.03 -8.32
CA LYS A 36 9.87 4.32 -7.22
C LYS A 36 8.91 3.90 -6.11
N CYS A 37 7.71 4.47 -6.07
CA CYS A 37 6.76 4.24 -4.99
C CYS A 37 6.18 2.81 -5.03
N ILE A 38 6.38 2.03 -3.95
CA ILE A 38 5.86 0.66 -3.81
C ILE A 38 4.35 0.61 -4.06
N SER A 39 3.59 1.60 -3.58
CA SER A 39 2.14 1.68 -3.81
C SER A 39 1.80 1.79 -5.30
N TYR A 40 2.48 2.66 -6.05
CA TYR A 40 2.30 2.74 -7.51
C TYR A 40 2.70 1.43 -8.21
N LEU A 41 3.87 0.89 -7.85
CA LEU A 41 4.42 -0.33 -8.44
C LEU A 41 3.48 -1.53 -8.27
N THR A 42 2.82 -1.65 -7.11
CA THR A 42 1.95 -2.78 -6.79
C THR A 42 0.51 -2.61 -7.28
N ILE A 43 0.02 -1.37 -7.39
CA ILE A 43 -1.38 -1.07 -7.75
C ILE A 43 -1.56 -0.71 -9.22
N GLU A 44 -0.70 0.14 -9.78
CA GLU A 44 -0.92 0.76 -11.10
C GLU A 44 -0.03 0.22 -12.21
N LEU A 45 1.23 -0.14 -11.90
CA LEU A 45 2.17 -0.63 -12.91
C LEU A 45 1.62 -1.93 -13.52
N LYS A 46 1.46 -1.96 -14.84
CA LYS A 46 0.96 -3.14 -15.57
C LYS A 46 2.08 -4.06 -16.09
N GLU A 47 3.27 -3.50 -16.26
CA GLU A 47 4.47 -4.20 -16.74
C GLU A 47 5.16 -5.00 -15.63
N ASN A 48 6.26 -5.69 -15.91
CA ASN A 48 7.00 -6.38 -14.87
C ASN A 48 7.63 -5.40 -13.85
N LEU A 49 7.70 -5.82 -12.59
CA LEU A 49 8.41 -5.08 -11.55
C LEU A 49 9.91 -5.03 -11.89
N PRO A 50 10.55 -3.85 -11.89
CA PRO A 50 11.97 -3.74 -12.22
C PRO A 50 12.84 -4.54 -11.22
N PRO A 51 13.83 -5.33 -11.67
CA PRO A 51 14.69 -6.11 -10.79
C PRO A 51 15.44 -5.31 -9.72
N SER A 52 15.63 -4.00 -9.95
CA SER A 52 16.25 -3.07 -9.00
C SER A 52 15.49 -2.90 -7.67
N PHE A 53 14.21 -3.29 -7.63
CA PHE A 53 13.38 -3.26 -6.41
C PHE A 53 13.41 -4.58 -5.63
N LYS A 54 14.11 -5.61 -6.13
CA LYS A 54 14.19 -6.90 -5.43
C LYS A 54 14.82 -6.72 -4.05
N GLY A 55 14.14 -7.21 -3.01
CA GLY A 55 14.56 -7.05 -1.61
C GLY A 55 14.35 -5.67 -1.00
N LYS A 56 13.65 -4.75 -1.69
CA LYS A 56 13.32 -3.40 -1.19
C LYS A 56 11.83 -3.19 -0.92
N MET A 57 11.02 -4.23 -1.09
CA MET A 57 9.55 -4.16 -0.96
C MET A 57 9.03 -4.92 0.26
N ASP A 58 9.91 -5.44 1.12
CA ASP A 58 9.55 -6.31 2.26
C ASP A 58 8.51 -7.37 1.87
N ASP A 59 7.35 -7.37 2.53
CA ASP A 59 6.19 -8.23 2.20
C ASP A 59 5.03 -7.45 1.52
N TRP A 60 5.29 -6.23 1.03
CA TRP A 60 4.28 -5.36 0.42
C TRP A 60 3.85 -5.84 -0.97
N MET A 61 2.79 -6.66 -1.01
CA MET A 61 2.22 -7.19 -2.26
C MET A 61 1.12 -6.30 -2.88
N PHE A 62 0.55 -5.35 -2.13
CA PHE A 62 -0.45 -4.39 -2.58
C PHE A 62 -0.44 -3.14 -1.68
N GLY A 63 -0.18 -1.96 -2.26
CA GLY A 63 -0.01 -0.73 -1.47
C GLY A 63 1.29 -0.72 -0.67
N CYS A 64 1.48 0.36 0.10
CA CYS A 64 2.58 0.52 1.05
C CYS A 64 2.20 1.61 2.04
N ASP A 65 2.26 1.31 3.35
CA ASP A 65 1.91 2.26 4.41
C ASP A 65 3.12 2.75 5.21
N VAL A 66 4.36 2.36 4.86
CA VAL A 66 5.58 2.72 5.61
C VAL A 66 5.68 4.22 5.92
N CYS A 67 5.41 5.09 4.94
CA CYS A 67 5.47 6.54 5.14
C CYS A 67 4.38 7.07 6.09
N GLN A 68 3.24 6.39 6.15
CA GLN A 68 2.16 6.69 7.08
C GLN A 68 2.44 6.11 8.47
N ASP A 69 2.95 4.90 8.57
CA ASP A 69 3.22 4.21 9.83
C ASP A 69 4.25 4.94 10.69
N VAL A 70 5.27 5.54 10.04
CA VAL A 70 6.28 6.34 10.74
C VAL A 70 5.85 7.79 10.99
N CYS A 71 4.72 8.24 10.43
CA CYS A 71 4.26 9.62 10.58
C CYS A 71 3.80 9.87 12.03
N PRO A 72 4.40 10.85 12.75
CA PRO A 72 4.07 11.09 14.15
C PRO A 72 2.62 11.58 14.35
N TRP A 73 1.97 12.08 13.30
CA TRP A 73 0.58 12.54 13.35
C TRP A 73 -0.43 11.40 13.25
N ASN A 74 -0.05 10.24 12.71
CA ASN A 74 -0.94 9.08 12.63
C ASN A 74 -1.19 8.41 13.98
N ARG A 75 -0.36 8.67 15.00
CA ARG A 75 -0.61 8.21 16.38
C ARG A 75 -1.93 8.74 16.98
N PHE A 76 -2.47 9.81 16.40
CA PHE A 76 -3.73 10.42 16.83
C PHE A 76 -4.94 9.90 16.05
N SER A 77 -4.73 8.99 15.09
CA SER A 77 -5.82 8.37 14.34
C SER A 77 -6.72 7.55 15.25
N LYS A 78 -8.02 7.53 14.92
CA LYS A 78 -9.04 6.74 15.61
C LYS A 78 -9.48 5.61 14.69
N ALA A 79 -9.69 4.42 15.27
CA ALA A 79 -10.28 3.31 14.53
C ALA A 79 -11.65 3.71 13.97
N HIS A 80 -11.97 3.22 12.77
CA HIS A 80 -13.29 3.43 12.18
C HIS A 80 -14.35 2.63 12.94
N SER A 81 -15.60 3.09 12.84
CA SER A 81 -16.78 2.34 13.30
C SER A 81 -17.65 1.85 12.14
N GLU A 82 -17.18 1.99 10.90
CA GLU A 82 -17.90 1.59 9.67
C GLU A 82 -17.72 0.09 9.40
N PRO A 83 -18.77 -0.75 9.51
CA PRO A 83 -18.65 -2.19 9.30
C PRO A 83 -18.27 -2.59 7.88
N LEU A 84 -18.56 -1.78 6.86
CA LEU A 84 -18.21 -2.07 5.46
C LEU A 84 -16.71 -2.02 5.18
N PHE A 85 -15.91 -1.44 6.09
CA PHE A 85 -14.45 -1.46 5.99
C PHE A 85 -13.80 -2.68 6.64
N ASN A 86 -14.59 -3.54 7.30
CA ASN A 86 -14.06 -4.78 7.85
C ASN A 86 -13.58 -5.71 6.70
N PRO A 87 -12.40 -6.33 6.83
CA PRO A 87 -11.90 -7.26 5.83
C PRO A 87 -12.78 -8.50 5.74
N HIS A 88 -12.76 -9.17 4.57
CA HIS A 88 -13.43 -10.45 4.40
C HIS A 88 -12.85 -11.48 5.38
N PRO A 89 -13.66 -12.25 6.14
CA PRO A 89 -13.13 -13.14 7.19
C PRO A 89 -12.08 -14.15 6.71
N GLU A 90 -12.27 -14.72 5.52
CA GLU A 90 -11.31 -15.67 4.93
C GLU A 90 -9.93 -15.04 4.66
N LEU A 91 -9.85 -13.73 4.44
CA LEU A 91 -8.58 -13.02 4.24
C LEU A 91 -7.69 -13.16 5.49
N LEU A 92 -8.29 -13.06 6.67
CA LEU A 92 -7.58 -13.06 7.96
C LEU A 92 -7.04 -14.45 8.34
N SER A 93 -7.56 -15.50 7.70
CA SER A 93 -7.10 -16.88 7.92
C SER A 93 -6.06 -17.37 6.92
N MET A 94 -5.72 -16.57 5.89
CA MET A 94 -4.79 -17.00 4.84
C MET A 94 -3.35 -17.11 5.37
N THR A 95 -2.72 -18.25 5.10
CA THR A 95 -1.29 -18.47 5.35
C THR A 95 -0.44 -17.98 4.18
N LYS A 96 0.88 -17.88 4.37
CA LYS A 96 1.82 -17.57 3.27
C LYS A 96 1.66 -18.53 2.10
N LYS A 97 1.46 -19.83 2.36
CA LYS A 97 1.24 -20.83 1.31
C LYS A 97 -0.03 -20.55 0.52
N ASP A 98 -1.11 -20.16 1.19
CA ASP A 98 -2.38 -19.83 0.52
C ASP A 98 -2.24 -18.62 -0.41
N TRP A 99 -1.40 -17.64 -0.04
CA TRP A 99 -1.06 -16.52 -0.91
C TRP A 99 -0.25 -16.95 -2.13
N GLU A 100 0.75 -17.81 -1.95
CA GLU A 100 1.60 -18.30 -3.05
C GLU A 100 0.81 -19.16 -4.06
N GLU A 101 -0.21 -19.87 -3.59
CA GLU A 101 -1.08 -20.76 -4.36
C GLU A 101 -2.44 -20.12 -4.72
N ILE A 102 -2.60 -18.80 -4.51
CA ILE A 102 -3.88 -18.11 -4.70
C ILE A 102 -4.45 -18.31 -6.12
N THR A 103 -5.74 -18.66 -6.17
CA THR A 103 -6.50 -18.86 -7.41
C THR A 103 -7.30 -17.62 -7.77
N GLU A 104 -7.71 -17.52 -9.04
CA GLU A 104 -8.55 -16.39 -9.49
C GLU A 104 -9.92 -16.40 -8.82
N ASP A 105 -10.47 -17.58 -8.51
CA ASP A 105 -11.75 -17.73 -7.83
C ASP A 105 -11.66 -17.24 -6.38
N THR A 106 -10.61 -17.62 -5.65
CA THR A 106 -10.35 -17.10 -4.29
C THR A 106 -10.17 -15.59 -4.33
N PHE A 107 -9.39 -15.06 -5.28
CA PHE A 107 -9.21 -13.62 -5.45
C PHE A 107 -10.55 -12.88 -5.69
N LYS A 108 -11.40 -13.40 -6.59
CA LYS A 108 -12.70 -12.79 -6.92
C LYS A 108 -13.63 -12.75 -5.72
N LYS A 109 -13.61 -13.80 -4.91
CA LYS A 109 -14.41 -13.97 -3.69
C LYS A 109 -13.93 -13.03 -2.58
N VAL A 110 -12.67 -13.17 -2.16
CA VAL A 110 -12.10 -12.47 -1.00
C VAL A 110 -12.01 -10.96 -1.22
N PHE A 111 -11.70 -10.52 -2.44
CA PHE A 111 -11.54 -9.10 -2.77
C PHE A 111 -12.75 -8.52 -3.50
N GLN A 112 -13.93 -9.13 -3.42
CA GLN A 112 -15.14 -8.54 -3.98
C GLN A 112 -15.39 -7.16 -3.37
N LYS A 113 -15.62 -6.14 -4.20
CA LYS A 113 -15.82 -4.73 -3.78
C LYS A 113 -14.63 -4.10 -3.02
N SER A 114 -13.44 -4.70 -3.07
CA SER A 114 -12.22 -4.14 -2.50
C SER A 114 -11.41 -3.35 -3.55
N ALA A 115 -10.68 -2.34 -3.09
CA ALA A 115 -9.71 -1.60 -3.91
C ALA A 115 -8.62 -2.50 -4.51
N VAL A 116 -8.34 -3.66 -3.89
CA VAL A 116 -7.39 -4.67 -4.40
C VAL A 116 -7.74 -5.14 -5.81
N LYS A 117 -9.02 -5.04 -6.24
CA LYS A 117 -9.40 -5.33 -7.62
C LYS A 117 -8.73 -4.45 -8.67
N ARG A 118 -8.19 -3.29 -8.29
CA ARG A 118 -7.48 -2.38 -9.20
C ARG A 118 -6.23 -3.01 -9.81
N THR A 119 -5.45 -3.78 -9.03
CA THR A 119 -4.25 -4.49 -9.54
C THR A 119 -4.60 -5.72 -10.39
N LYS A 120 -5.84 -6.23 -10.28
CA LYS A 120 -6.34 -7.48 -10.87
C LYS A 120 -5.59 -8.71 -10.34
N PHE A 121 -6.13 -9.89 -10.63
CA PHE A 121 -5.51 -11.17 -10.20
C PHE A 121 -4.08 -11.33 -10.72
N ALA A 122 -3.84 -11.00 -12.00
CA ALA A 122 -2.53 -11.10 -12.62
C ALA A 122 -1.50 -10.17 -11.96
N GLY A 123 -1.87 -8.93 -11.62
CA GLY A 123 -0.99 -7.98 -10.94
C GLY A 123 -0.65 -8.41 -9.51
N LEU A 124 -1.66 -8.86 -8.73
CA LEU A 124 -1.41 -9.39 -7.40
C LEU A 124 -0.48 -10.62 -7.44
N LYS A 125 -0.74 -11.57 -8.36
CA LYS A 125 0.10 -12.78 -8.51
C LYS A 125 1.52 -12.44 -8.94
N ARG A 126 1.70 -11.44 -9.83
CA ARG A 126 3.02 -10.90 -10.19
C ARG A 126 3.74 -10.37 -8.96
N ASN A 127 3.06 -9.58 -8.11
CA ASN A 127 3.67 -8.99 -6.91
C ASN A 127 4.08 -10.09 -5.92
N ILE A 128 3.19 -11.04 -5.62
CA ILE A 128 3.48 -12.17 -4.72
C ILE A 128 4.71 -12.95 -5.21
N ASN A 129 4.81 -13.21 -6.52
CA ASN A 129 5.96 -13.91 -7.07
C ASN A 129 7.27 -13.09 -7.02
N PHE A 130 7.19 -11.76 -7.03
CA PHE A 130 8.35 -10.89 -6.94
C PHE A 130 8.97 -10.85 -5.53
N LEU A 131 8.15 -11.09 -4.50
CA LEU A 131 8.57 -11.15 -3.10
C LEU A 131 9.19 -12.50 -2.69
N LYS A 132 9.20 -13.48 -3.61
CA LYS A 132 9.90 -14.77 -3.44
C LYS A 132 11.40 -14.63 -3.70
#